data_AF-A0A957V8Z6-F1
#
_entry.id   AF-A0A957V8Z6-F1
#
_cell.length_a   1.000
_cell.length_b   1.000
_cell.length_c   1.000
_cell.angle_alpha   90.00
_cell.angle_beta   90.00
_cell.angle_gamma   90.00
#
_symmetry.space_group_name_H-M   'P 1'
#
loop_
_entity.id
_entity.type
_entity.pdbx_description
1 polymer ?
#
loop_
_entity_poly.entity_id
_entity_poly.type
_entity_poly.pdbx_seq_one_letter_code
_entity_poly.pdbx_strand_id
1 'polypeptide(L)'
;RRGSLRGQLLLAGTLGFFLYTYMSMCFGTAYNPLFLVYVALFGLSLYAFILAMLTFDLATLPQHFSAGLPRRWIAGLLIGAALFLALAWLGRIAATFGSDQAPPLENVTSMFIQAMDLVLVVPACVLGAVLLLRCSAWGYLLASVAIMKFVTMGTAVSLMGLNMARAGVPVSAAELVIFPAITLVNLVLAVLLLRNVSGGEVSVAPAHKMAPNPP
;
A
#
# COMPACT_ATOMS: atom_id res chain seq x y z
N ARG A 1 7.02 -0.12 -21.08
CA ARG A 1 6.29 -0.83 -22.17
C ARG A 1 4.91 -1.22 -21.65
N ARG A 2 3.85 -1.08 -22.45
CA ARG A 2 2.51 -1.57 -22.10
C ARG A 2 2.59 -3.10 -21.87
N GLY A 3 1.94 -3.60 -20.82
CA GLY A 3 1.96 -5.05 -20.48
C GLY A 3 3.16 -5.53 -19.64
N SER A 4 3.99 -4.63 -19.09
CA SER A 4 5.06 -5.05 -18.17
C SER A 4 4.51 -5.32 -16.77
N LEU A 5 4.75 -6.53 -16.23
CA LEU A 5 4.39 -6.91 -14.86
C LEU A 5 4.92 -5.91 -13.81
N ARG A 6 6.15 -5.42 -13.98
CA ARG A 6 6.73 -4.36 -13.13
C ARG A 6 5.85 -3.11 -13.09
N GLY A 7 5.36 -2.69 -14.25
CA GLY A 7 4.47 -1.54 -14.38
C GLY A 7 3.12 -1.77 -13.71
N GLN A 8 2.56 -2.99 -13.84
CA GLN A 8 1.31 -3.35 -13.15
C GLN A 8 1.46 -3.33 -11.63
N LEU A 9 2.55 -3.88 -11.10
CA LEU A 9 2.84 -3.87 -9.65
C LEU A 9 3.03 -2.45 -9.12
N LEU A 10 3.77 -1.60 -9.85
CA LEU A 10 3.94 -0.19 -9.53
C LEU A 10 2.60 0.57 -9.54
N LEU A 11 1.79 0.33 -10.57
CA LEU A 11 0.47 0.94 -10.70
C LEU A 11 -0.45 0.53 -9.56
N ALA A 12 -0.55 -0.77 -9.26
CA ALA A 12 -1.38 -1.27 -8.17
C ALA A 12 -0.95 -0.71 -6.80
N GLY A 13 0.35 -0.66 -6.51
CA GLY A 13 0.86 -0.04 -5.29
C GLY A 13 0.57 1.47 -5.20
N THR A 14 0.73 2.19 -6.31
CA THR A 14 0.41 3.62 -6.40
C THR A 14 -1.08 3.86 -6.18
N LEU A 15 -1.94 3.07 -6.84
CA LEU A 15 -3.38 3.13 -6.65
C LEU A 15 -3.77 2.81 -5.20
N GLY A 16 -3.10 1.86 -4.54
CA GLY A 16 -3.29 1.58 -3.11
C GLY A 16 -2.93 2.75 -2.21
N PHE A 17 -1.92 3.56 -2.57
CA PHE A 17 -1.61 4.81 -1.89
C PHE A 17 -2.69 5.87 -2.11
N PHE A 18 -3.11 6.11 -3.36
CA PHE A 18 -4.20 7.06 -3.66
C PHE A 18 -5.51 6.66 -2.95
N LEU A 19 -5.86 5.39 -3.02
CA LEU A 19 -7.03 4.82 -2.35
C LEU A 19 -7.01 5.14 -0.86
N TYR A 20 -5.91 4.82 -0.19
CA TYR A 20 -5.77 5.12 1.23
C TYR A 20 -5.86 6.62 1.51
N THR A 21 -5.08 7.44 0.80
CA THR A 21 -5.00 8.89 1.03
C THR A 21 -6.34 9.59 0.84
N TYR A 22 -7.05 9.30 -0.26
CA TYR A 22 -8.33 9.96 -0.52
C TYR A 22 -9.48 9.39 0.30
N MET A 23 -9.40 8.13 0.72
CA MET A 23 -10.28 7.61 1.77
C MET A 23 -10.10 8.39 3.08
N SER A 24 -8.85 8.62 3.50
CA SER A 24 -8.54 9.44 4.67
C SER A 24 -9.05 10.88 4.53
N MET A 25 -8.91 11.48 3.35
CA MET A 25 -9.39 12.85 3.11
C MET A 25 -10.92 12.96 3.13
N CYS A 26 -11.64 11.96 2.62
CA CYS A 26 -13.11 11.94 2.64
C CYS A 26 -13.69 11.86 4.06
N PHE A 27 -13.04 11.12 4.96
CA PHE A 27 -13.56 10.85 6.30
C PHE A 27 -12.89 11.66 7.40
N GLY A 28 -11.67 12.16 7.17
CA GLY A 28 -10.85 12.82 8.17
C GLY A 28 -10.67 14.32 7.99
N THR A 29 -10.90 14.85 6.79
CA THR A 29 -10.70 16.29 6.54
C THR A 29 -11.97 17.08 6.83
N ALA A 30 -11.82 18.24 7.47
CA ALA A 30 -12.93 19.18 7.65
C ALA A 30 -13.55 19.57 6.31
N TYR A 31 -14.88 19.70 6.26
CA TYR A 31 -15.60 20.02 5.03
C TYR A 31 -15.08 21.30 4.37
N ASN A 32 -14.84 21.24 3.06
CA ASN A 32 -14.32 22.34 2.26
C ASN A 32 -14.73 22.16 0.78
N PRO A 33 -14.55 23.18 -0.09
CA PRO A 33 -14.97 23.11 -1.50
C PRO A 33 -14.37 21.97 -2.32
N LEU A 34 -13.25 21.39 -1.90
CA LEU A 34 -12.61 20.26 -2.59
C LEU A 34 -13.22 18.90 -2.20
N PHE A 35 -14.24 18.85 -1.33
CA PHE A 35 -14.83 17.60 -0.86
C PHE A 35 -15.22 16.64 -2.01
N LEU A 36 -15.88 17.14 -3.05
CA LEU A 36 -16.26 16.33 -4.21
C LEU A 36 -15.04 15.81 -5.00
N VAL A 37 -13.92 16.53 -4.97
CA VAL A 37 -12.66 16.06 -5.58
C VAL A 37 -12.09 14.88 -4.78
N TYR A 38 -12.12 14.94 -3.45
CA TYR A 38 -11.69 13.80 -2.62
C TYR A 38 -12.57 12.57 -2.87
N VAL A 39 -13.89 12.76 -2.97
CA VAL A 39 -14.86 11.68 -3.27
C VAL A 39 -14.57 11.06 -4.63
N ALA A 40 -14.38 11.89 -5.67
CA ALA A 40 -14.07 11.40 -7.01
C ALA A 40 -12.74 10.62 -7.05
N LEU A 41 -11.69 11.13 -6.39
CA LEU A 41 -10.39 10.48 -6.36
C LEU A 41 -10.42 9.18 -5.53
N PHE A 42 -11.18 9.14 -4.43
CA PHE A 42 -11.41 7.93 -3.67
C PHE A 42 -12.13 6.87 -4.51
N GLY A 43 -13.26 7.22 -5.14
CA GLY A 43 -14.01 6.29 -5.98
C GLY A 43 -13.20 5.77 -7.17
N LEU A 44 -12.55 6.68 -7.92
CA LEU A 44 -11.72 6.30 -9.07
C LEU A 44 -10.54 5.41 -8.66
N SER A 45 -9.84 5.74 -7.58
CA SER A 45 -8.72 4.93 -7.11
C SER A 45 -9.16 3.57 -6.55
N LEU A 46 -10.32 3.49 -5.89
CA LEU A 46 -10.89 2.22 -5.42
C LEU A 46 -11.17 1.27 -6.59
N TYR A 47 -11.96 1.72 -7.57
CA TYR A 47 -12.31 0.87 -8.71
C TYR A 47 -11.11 0.59 -9.61
N ALA A 48 -10.21 1.56 -9.81
CA ALA A 48 -8.97 1.33 -10.54
C ALA A 48 -8.06 0.32 -9.82
N PHE A 49 -7.95 0.37 -8.49
CA PHE A 49 -7.19 -0.59 -7.71
C PHE A 49 -7.76 -2.00 -7.83
N ILE A 50 -9.09 -2.15 -7.69
CA ILE A 50 -9.79 -3.43 -7.87
C ILE A 50 -9.54 -3.97 -9.27
N LEU A 51 -9.77 -3.17 -10.32
CA LEU A 51 -9.57 -3.59 -11.71
C LEU A 51 -8.10 -3.96 -11.96
N ALA A 52 -7.14 -3.19 -11.44
CA ALA A 52 -5.72 -3.51 -11.56
C ALA A 52 -5.39 -4.86 -10.89
N MET A 53 -5.91 -5.10 -9.69
CA MET A 53 -5.73 -6.38 -8.97
C MET A 53 -6.34 -7.57 -9.72
N LEU A 54 -7.45 -7.38 -10.44
CA LEU A 54 -8.09 -8.42 -11.25
C LEU A 54 -7.34 -8.73 -12.55
N THR A 55 -6.40 -7.90 -12.99
CA THR A 55 -5.62 -8.15 -14.21
C THR A 55 -4.46 -9.14 -14.04
N PHE A 56 -4.08 -9.47 -12.80
CA PHE A 56 -2.96 -10.37 -12.53
C PHE A 56 -3.37 -11.83 -12.74
N ASP A 57 -2.64 -12.55 -13.59
CA ASP A 57 -2.73 -14.00 -13.69
C ASP A 57 -2.01 -14.66 -12.50
N LEU A 58 -2.79 -15.01 -11.47
CA LEU A 58 -2.26 -15.64 -10.26
C LEU A 58 -1.68 -17.03 -10.50
N ALA A 59 -2.09 -17.75 -11.56
CA ALA A 59 -1.58 -19.10 -11.81
C ALA A 59 -0.11 -19.08 -12.22
N THR A 60 0.30 -18.08 -13.00
CA THR A 60 1.66 -17.94 -13.52
C THR A 60 2.51 -16.92 -12.76
N LEU A 61 1.90 -16.09 -11.90
CA LEU A 61 2.59 -15.00 -11.21
C LEU A 61 3.89 -15.43 -10.48
N PRO A 62 3.94 -16.51 -9.67
CA PRO A 62 5.16 -16.90 -8.98
C PRO A 62 6.34 -17.18 -9.91
N GLN A 63 6.08 -17.65 -11.13
CA GLN A 63 7.11 -18.03 -12.11
C GLN A 63 7.87 -16.80 -12.66
N HIS A 64 7.28 -15.62 -12.51
CA HIS A 64 7.89 -14.37 -12.94
C HIS A 64 8.89 -13.79 -11.92
N PHE A 65 8.99 -14.39 -10.73
CA PHE A 65 9.93 -13.96 -9.70
C PHE A 65 11.12 -14.91 -9.65
N SER A 66 12.33 -14.33 -9.67
CA SER A 66 13.57 -15.10 -9.55
C SER A 66 13.70 -15.76 -8.16
N ALA A 67 14.41 -16.88 -8.10
CA ALA A 67 14.75 -17.55 -6.84
C ALA A 67 15.58 -16.67 -5.88
N GLY A 68 16.28 -15.66 -6.41
CA GLY A 68 17.07 -14.68 -5.67
C GLY A 68 16.26 -13.55 -5.01
N LEU A 69 14.93 -13.55 -5.13
CA LEU A 69 14.08 -12.59 -4.42
C LEU A 69 14.30 -12.71 -2.91
N PRO A 70 14.64 -11.62 -2.19
CA PRO A 70 14.88 -11.63 -0.74
C PRO A 70 13.56 -11.73 0.05
N ARG A 71 12.81 -12.82 -0.16
CA ARG A 71 11.46 -13.06 0.38
C ARG A 71 11.40 -12.91 1.90
N ARG A 72 12.41 -13.42 2.62
CA ARG A 72 12.48 -13.35 4.08
C ARG A 72 12.63 -11.91 4.59
N TRP A 73 13.41 -11.08 3.89
CA TRP A 73 13.57 -9.66 4.24
C TRP A 73 12.29 -8.87 3.96
N ILE A 74 11.63 -9.12 2.83
CA ILE A 74 10.34 -8.50 2.49
C ILE A 74 9.28 -8.88 3.53
N ALA A 75 9.13 -10.19 3.82
CA ALA A 75 8.20 -10.66 4.82
C ALA A 75 8.51 -10.11 6.22
N GLY A 76 9.79 -10.07 6.62
CA GLY A 76 10.23 -9.48 7.87
C GLY A 76 9.88 -8.00 7.99
N LEU A 77 10.08 -7.22 6.92
CA LEU A 77 9.70 -5.81 6.88
C LEU A 77 8.18 -5.62 7.02
N LEU A 78 7.39 -6.42 6.29
CA LEU A 78 5.92 -6.36 6.36
C LEU A 78 5.38 -6.74 7.75
N ILE A 79 5.92 -7.80 8.38
CA ILE A 79 5.58 -8.16 9.76
C ILE A 79 6.02 -7.08 10.74
N GLY A 80 7.21 -6.51 10.56
CA GLY A 80 7.71 -5.41 11.37
C GLY A 80 6.81 -4.17 11.29
N ALA A 81 6.39 -3.79 10.08
CA ALA A 81 5.45 -2.69 9.86
C ALA A 81 4.07 -2.97 10.47
N ALA A 82 3.55 -4.19 10.31
CA ALA A 82 2.29 -4.62 10.90
C ALA A 82 2.33 -4.54 12.44
N LEU A 83 3.39 -5.05 13.05
CA LEU A 83 3.57 -5.03 14.51
C LEU A 83 3.75 -3.60 15.02
N PHE A 84 4.56 -2.79 14.35
CA PHE A 84 4.76 -1.38 14.69
C PHE A 84 3.44 -0.62 14.70
N LEU A 85 2.65 -0.71 13.62
CA LEU A 85 1.35 -0.03 13.52
C LEU A 85 0.34 -0.59 14.52
N ALA A 86 0.25 -1.92 14.67
CA ALA A 86 -0.66 -2.54 15.61
C ALA A 86 -0.38 -2.09 17.06
N LEU A 87 0.89 -2.10 17.48
CA LEU A 87 1.28 -1.65 18.82
C LEU A 87 1.04 -0.16 19.02
N ALA A 88 1.39 0.68 18.03
CA ALA A 88 1.18 2.12 18.12
C ALA A 88 -0.32 2.48 18.24
N TRP A 89 -1.17 1.86 17.42
CA TRP A 89 -2.60 2.16 17.38
C TRP A 89 -3.38 1.52 18.51
N LEU A 90 -3.12 0.24 18.82
CA LEU A 90 -3.75 -0.40 19.97
C LEU A 90 -3.30 0.24 21.28
N GLY A 91 -2.04 0.68 21.39
CA GLY A 91 -1.57 1.44 22.55
C GLY A 91 -2.32 2.78 22.71
N ARG A 92 -2.47 3.55 21.62
CA ARG A 92 -3.22 4.82 21.64
C ARG A 92 -4.70 4.62 22.00
N ILE A 93 -5.33 3.54 21.52
CA ILE A 93 -6.72 3.20 21.83
C ILE A 93 -6.84 2.70 23.28
N ALA A 94 -5.98 1.79 23.72
CA ALA A 94 -6.02 1.23 25.06
C ALA A 94 -5.78 2.30 26.14
N ALA A 95 -4.99 3.34 25.84
CA ALA A 95 -4.79 4.48 26.73
C ALA A 95 -6.07 5.28 27.04
N THR A 96 -7.16 5.06 26.28
CA THR A 96 -8.45 5.69 26.56
C THR A 96 -9.35 4.83 27.44
N PHE A 97 -8.96 3.57 27.71
CA PHE A 97 -9.76 2.69 28.55
C PHE A 97 -9.73 3.19 30.00
N GLY A 98 -10.91 3.44 30.57
CA GLY A 98 -11.06 3.98 31.93
C GLY A 98 -11.09 5.51 32.01
N SER A 99 -11.05 6.22 30.88
CA SER A 99 -11.36 7.66 30.82
C SER A 99 -12.80 7.85 30.37
N ASP A 100 -13.59 8.62 31.14
CA ASP A 100 -14.92 9.06 30.71
C ASP A 100 -14.85 10.23 29.71
N GLN A 101 -13.65 10.78 29.47
CA GLN A 101 -13.42 11.82 28.48
C GLN A 101 -13.03 11.23 27.12
N ALA A 102 -13.54 11.86 26.07
CA ALA A 102 -13.14 11.57 24.71
C ALA A 102 -11.63 11.80 24.53
N PRO A 103 -10.93 10.95 23.76
CA PRO A 103 -9.51 11.13 23.48
C PRO A 103 -9.25 12.45 22.73
N PRO A 104 -8.00 12.96 22.74
CA PRO A 104 -7.62 14.06 21.87
C PRO A 104 -7.70 13.61 20.41
N LEU A 105 -8.67 14.17 19.68
CA LEU A 105 -9.01 13.82 18.29
C LEU A 105 -8.58 14.87 17.26
N GLU A 106 -7.80 15.90 17.62
CA GLU A 106 -7.14 16.79 16.64
C GLU A 106 -8.09 17.33 15.53
N ASN A 107 -9.28 17.79 15.92
CA ASN A 107 -10.37 18.30 15.05
C ASN A 107 -11.12 17.26 14.19
N VAL A 108 -10.90 15.96 14.42
CA VAL A 108 -11.72 14.89 13.83
C VAL A 108 -12.70 14.30 14.85
N THR A 109 -13.65 13.51 14.36
CA THR A 109 -14.73 12.94 15.18
C THR A 109 -14.44 11.51 15.66
N SER A 110 -13.39 10.86 15.15
CA SER A 110 -13.02 9.49 15.50
C SER A 110 -11.54 9.20 15.20
N MET A 111 -11.02 8.09 15.72
CA MET A 111 -9.68 7.56 15.41
C MET A 111 -9.65 6.82 14.05
N PHE A 112 -10.04 7.52 13.00
CA PHE A 112 -10.27 6.89 11.68
C PHE A 112 -8.97 6.34 11.06
N ILE A 113 -7.82 7.01 11.23
CA ILE A 113 -6.51 6.49 10.75
C ILE A 113 -6.16 5.17 11.45
N GLN A 114 -6.36 5.10 12.76
CA GLN A 114 -6.10 3.88 13.55
C GLN A 114 -7.00 2.75 13.08
N ALA A 115 -8.30 3.02 12.88
CA ALA A 115 -9.23 2.04 12.35
C ALA A 115 -8.83 1.57 10.94
N MET A 116 -8.50 2.50 10.05
CA MET A 116 -8.06 2.21 8.68
C MET A 116 -6.82 1.32 8.66
N ASP A 117 -5.82 1.62 9.48
CA ASP A 117 -4.58 0.85 9.53
C ASP A 117 -4.80 -0.55 10.12
N LEU A 118 -5.56 -0.66 11.21
CA LEU A 118 -5.86 -1.94 11.85
C LEU A 118 -6.72 -2.86 10.99
N VAL A 119 -7.61 -2.30 10.15
CA VAL A 119 -8.50 -3.08 9.26
C VAL A 119 -7.84 -3.39 7.92
N LEU A 120 -7.09 -2.45 7.34
CA LEU A 120 -6.60 -2.58 5.97
C LEU A 120 -5.11 -2.89 5.92
N VAL A 121 -4.29 -2.09 6.61
CA VAL A 121 -2.83 -2.12 6.43
C VAL A 121 -2.20 -3.30 7.18
N VAL A 122 -2.50 -3.44 8.46
CA VAL A 122 -1.95 -4.49 9.32
C VAL A 122 -2.31 -5.88 8.77
N PRO A 123 -3.58 -6.21 8.45
CA PRO A 123 -3.92 -7.53 7.93
C PRO A 123 -3.29 -7.80 6.55
N ALA A 124 -3.26 -6.81 5.65
CA ALA A 124 -2.64 -6.97 4.34
C ALA A 124 -1.13 -7.26 4.45
N CYS A 125 -0.44 -6.63 5.40
CA CYS A 125 0.98 -6.88 5.66
C CYS A 125 1.21 -8.29 6.22
N VAL A 126 0.41 -8.71 7.20
CA VAL A 126 0.52 -10.05 7.80
C VAL A 126 0.23 -11.12 6.75
N LEU A 127 -0.89 -10.99 6.02
CA LEU A 127 -1.26 -11.93 4.96
C LEU A 127 -0.21 -11.95 3.86
N GLY A 128 0.23 -10.79 3.37
CA GLY A 128 1.26 -10.68 2.34
C GLY A 128 2.56 -11.34 2.76
N ALA A 129 3.02 -11.11 3.99
CA ALA A 129 4.23 -11.72 4.53
C ALA A 129 4.11 -13.25 4.65
N VAL A 130 3.06 -13.74 5.31
CA VAL A 130 2.85 -15.18 5.54
C VAL A 130 2.70 -15.92 4.22
N LEU A 131 1.91 -15.38 3.29
CA LEU A 131 1.69 -15.98 1.98
C LEU A 131 2.95 -15.92 1.10
N LEU A 132 3.76 -14.86 1.21
CA LEU A 132 5.04 -14.77 0.49
C LEU A 132 6.03 -15.82 0.98
N LEU A 133 6.10 -16.05 2.29
CA LEU A 133 6.93 -17.11 2.87
C LEU A 133 6.46 -18.51 2.43
N ARG A 134 5.15 -18.68 2.23
CA ARG A 134 4.56 -19.89 1.64
C ARG A 134 4.68 -19.95 0.12
N CYS A 135 5.34 -18.97 -0.51
CA CYS A 135 5.58 -18.90 -1.95
C CYS A 135 4.28 -18.93 -2.78
N SER A 136 3.15 -18.45 -2.24
CA SER A 136 1.89 -18.44 -2.96
C SER A 136 1.79 -17.22 -3.89
N ALA A 137 0.99 -17.32 -4.94
CA ALA A 137 0.75 -16.22 -5.89
C ALA A 137 0.26 -14.94 -5.19
N TRP A 138 -0.71 -15.08 -4.28
CA TRP A 138 -1.19 -13.98 -3.46
C TRP A 138 -0.10 -13.35 -2.58
N GLY A 139 0.85 -14.16 -2.10
CA GLY A 139 2.00 -13.67 -1.35
C GLY A 139 2.89 -12.74 -2.18
N TYR A 140 3.23 -13.15 -3.40
CA TYR A 140 3.99 -12.32 -4.32
C TYR A 140 3.24 -11.04 -4.69
N LEU A 141 1.94 -11.13 -4.97
CA LEU A 141 1.13 -9.97 -5.35
C LEU A 141 0.99 -8.97 -4.19
N LEU A 142 0.47 -9.41 -3.04
CA LEU A 142 0.19 -8.54 -1.90
C LEU A 142 1.48 -7.91 -1.35
N ALA A 143 2.56 -8.69 -1.23
CA ALA A 143 3.83 -8.15 -0.76
C ALA A 143 4.40 -7.10 -1.72
N SER A 144 4.31 -7.34 -3.04
CA SER A 144 4.77 -6.36 -4.05
C SER A 144 3.97 -5.07 -3.97
N VAL A 145 2.63 -5.17 -3.93
CA VAL A 145 1.74 -4.01 -3.83
C VAL A 145 1.98 -3.24 -2.53
N ALA A 146 2.13 -3.94 -1.40
CA ALA A 146 2.39 -3.32 -0.10
C ALA A 146 3.73 -2.57 -0.06
N ILE A 147 4.82 -3.17 -0.58
CA ILE A 147 6.12 -2.50 -0.66
C ILE A 147 6.04 -1.23 -1.50
N MET A 148 5.38 -1.28 -2.67
CA MET A 148 5.21 -0.10 -3.53
C MET A 148 4.37 0.99 -2.84
N LYS A 149 3.28 0.61 -2.17
CA LYS A 149 2.46 1.52 -1.35
C LYS A 149 3.28 2.15 -0.22
N PHE A 150 4.15 1.38 0.44
CA PHE A 150 4.94 1.89 1.55
C PHE A 150 6.07 2.82 1.12
N VAL A 151 6.61 2.66 -0.09
CA VAL A 151 7.54 3.65 -0.65
C VAL A 151 6.83 5.00 -0.83
N THR A 152 5.66 5.01 -1.49
CA THR A 152 4.94 6.27 -1.77
C THR A 152 4.38 6.91 -0.51
N MET A 153 3.75 6.10 0.36
CA MET A 153 3.25 6.57 1.66
C MET A 153 4.37 7.06 2.57
N GLY A 154 5.43 6.27 2.72
CA GLY A 154 6.57 6.64 3.55
C GLY A 154 7.25 7.93 3.07
N THR A 155 7.35 8.12 1.75
CA THR A 155 7.84 9.37 1.15
C THR A 155 6.92 10.54 1.49
N ALA A 156 5.61 10.37 1.36
CA ALA A 156 4.64 11.42 1.68
C ALA A 156 4.72 11.84 3.16
N VAL A 157 4.75 10.87 4.09
CA VAL A 157 4.88 11.14 5.54
C VAL A 157 6.22 11.78 5.87
N SER A 158 7.32 11.30 5.28
CA SER A 158 8.66 11.87 5.49
C SER A 158 8.75 13.32 5.02
N LEU A 159 8.18 13.62 3.84
CA LEU A 159 8.14 14.98 3.31
C LEU A 159 7.20 15.89 4.12
N MET A 160 6.09 15.35 4.63
CA MET A 160 5.21 16.06 5.55
C MET A 160 5.96 16.46 6.83
N GLY A 161 6.64 15.50 7.49
CA GLY A 161 7.42 15.78 8.71
C GLY A 161 8.52 16.82 8.47
N LEU A 162 9.21 16.73 7.33
CA LEU A 162 10.20 17.73 6.95
C LEU A 162 9.58 19.12 6.70
N ASN A 163 8.39 19.18 6.09
CA ASN A 163 7.67 20.43 5.86
C ASN A 163 7.19 21.04 7.18
N MET A 164 6.68 20.23 8.11
CA MET A 164 6.30 20.67 9.45
C MET A 164 7.50 21.26 10.20
N ALA A 165 8.65 20.58 10.16
CA ALA A 165 9.88 21.09 10.78
C ALA A 165 10.32 22.43 10.17
N ARG A 166 10.24 22.58 8.83
CA ARG A 166 10.51 23.86 8.15
C ARG A 166 9.54 24.97 8.56
N ALA A 167 8.28 24.63 8.81
CA ALA A 167 7.24 25.57 9.22
C ALA A 167 7.25 25.86 10.74
N GLY A 168 8.19 25.30 11.50
CA GLY A 168 8.27 25.46 12.96
C GLY A 168 7.17 24.72 13.73
N VAL A 169 6.47 23.79 13.09
CA VAL A 169 5.43 22.96 13.72
C VAL A 169 6.13 21.82 14.48
N PRO A 170 5.74 21.49 15.72
CA PRO A 170 6.29 20.35 16.45
C PRO A 170 6.18 19.06 15.64
N VAL A 171 7.28 18.30 15.55
CA VAL A 171 7.35 17.03 14.81
C VAL A 171 7.89 15.94 15.72
N SER A 172 7.30 14.75 15.66
CA SER A 172 7.75 13.62 16.45
C SER A 172 9.08 13.05 15.91
N ALA A 173 9.85 12.40 16.80
CA ALA A 173 11.05 11.65 16.38
C ALA A 173 10.70 10.51 15.41
N ALA A 174 9.50 9.95 15.50
CA ALA A 174 9.03 8.94 14.57
C ALA A 174 8.94 9.48 13.14
N GLU A 175 8.33 10.66 12.95
CA GLU A 175 8.18 11.32 11.65
C GLU A 175 9.51 11.78 11.04
N LEU A 176 10.45 12.26 11.85
CA LEU A 176 11.74 12.76 11.34
C LEU A 176 12.82 11.68 11.15
N VAL A 177 12.72 10.55 11.83
CA VAL A 177 13.77 9.52 11.82
C VAL A 177 13.24 8.16 11.37
N ILE A 178 12.21 7.64 12.05
CA ILE A 178 11.72 6.28 11.84
C ILE A 178 11.09 6.14 10.44
N PHE A 179 10.18 7.04 10.08
CA PHE A 179 9.50 6.99 8.77
C PHE A 179 10.48 7.15 7.59
N PRO A 180 11.41 8.11 7.57
CA PRO A 180 12.42 8.20 6.52
C PRO A 180 13.30 6.96 6.43
N ALA A 181 13.75 6.40 7.56
CA ALA A 181 14.55 5.19 7.58
C ALA A 181 13.78 3.98 7.00
N ILE A 182 12.54 3.76 7.44
CA ILE A 182 11.66 2.70 6.91
C ILE A 182 11.37 2.92 5.43
N THR A 183 11.23 4.17 4.98
CA THR A 183 11.03 4.51 3.57
C THR A 183 12.23 4.11 2.72
N LEU A 184 13.46 4.38 3.18
CA LEU A 184 14.67 3.98 2.49
C LEU A 184 14.81 2.45 2.42
N VAL A 185 14.50 1.74 3.51
CA VAL A 185 14.47 0.26 3.51
C VAL A 185 13.43 -0.27 2.52
N ASN A 186 12.22 0.29 2.51
CA ASN A 186 11.19 -0.05 1.52
C ASN A 186 11.66 0.24 0.09
N LEU A 187 12.34 1.35 -0.15
CA LEU A 187 12.86 1.70 -1.48
C LEU A 187 13.90 0.69 -1.95
N VAL A 188 14.83 0.30 -1.08
CA VAL A 188 15.82 -0.74 -1.39
C VAL A 188 15.13 -2.06 -1.72
N LEU A 189 14.18 -2.51 -0.88
CA LEU A 189 13.45 -3.75 -1.14
C LEU A 189 12.56 -3.66 -2.38
N ALA A 190 11.98 -2.50 -2.69
CA ALA A 190 11.22 -2.27 -3.91
C ALA A 190 12.09 -2.42 -5.16
N VAL A 191 13.30 -1.84 -5.15
CA VAL A 191 14.28 -1.97 -6.23
C VAL A 191 14.71 -3.44 -6.38
N LEU A 192 15.03 -4.12 -5.28
CA LEU A 192 15.39 -5.55 -5.32
C LEU A 192 14.23 -6.41 -5.84
N LEU A 193 13.00 -6.13 -5.40
CA LEU A 193 11.80 -6.83 -5.86
C LEU A 193 11.63 -6.67 -7.36
N LEU A 194 11.64 -5.44 -7.87
CA LEU A 194 11.45 -5.17 -9.30
C LEU A 194 12.58 -5.73 -10.17
N ARG A 195 13.83 -5.73 -9.68
CA ARG A 195 14.96 -6.36 -10.36
C ARG A 195 14.78 -7.88 -10.48
N ASN A 196 14.14 -8.51 -9.52
CA ASN A 196 13.85 -9.94 -9.50
C ASN A 196 12.58 -10.35 -10.26
N VAL A 197 11.85 -9.39 -10.83
CA VAL A 197 10.72 -9.66 -11.73
C VAL A 197 11.23 -9.80 -13.16
N SER A 198 11.03 -10.96 -13.80
CA SER A 198 11.35 -11.17 -15.21
C SER A 198 10.47 -10.27 -16.09
N GLY A 199 11.05 -9.71 -17.15
CA GLY A 199 10.37 -8.79 -18.07
C GLY A 199 9.41 -9.49 -19.03
N GLY A 200 8.67 -10.50 -18.57
CA GLY A 200 7.76 -11.28 -19.41
C GLY A 200 6.69 -10.41 -20.04
N GLU A 201 6.66 -10.39 -21.37
CA GLU A 201 5.53 -9.88 -22.12
C GLU A 201 4.33 -10.78 -21.81
N VAL A 202 3.27 -10.20 -21.27
CA VAL A 202 1.98 -10.89 -21.14
C VAL A 202 1.54 -11.24 -22.56
N SER A 203 1.55 -12.53 -22.90
CA SER A 203 1.04 -13.03 -24.17
C SER A 203 -0.45 -12.69 -24.26
N VAL A 204 -0.78 -11.60 -24.96
CA VAL A 204 -2.15 -11.32 -25.37
C VAL A 204 -2.55 -12.47 -26.29
N ALA A 205 -3.49 -13.30 -25.83
CA ALA A 205 -4.02 -14.38 -26.65
C ALA A 205 -4.48 -13.81 -28.01
N PRO A 206 -4.08 -14.40 -29.14
CA PRO A 206 -4.49 -13.91 -30.45
C PRO A 206 -6.01 -13.96 -30.53
N ALA A 207 -6.62 -12.83 -30.91
CA ALA A 207 -8.05 -12.74 -31.18
C ALA A 207 -8.44 -13.91 -32.08
N HIS A 208 -9.40 -14.72 -31.61
CA HIS A 208 -9.97 -15.83 -32.35
C HIS A 208 -10.43 -15.28 -33.70
N LYS A 209 -9.66 -15.55 -34.77
CA LYS A 209 -10.11 -15.28 -36.14
C LYS A 209 -11.38 -16.09 -36.32
N MET A 210 -12.50 -15.41 -36.41
CA MET A 210 -13.78 -15.99 -36.80
C MET A 210 -13.55 -16.50 -38.22
N ALA A 211 -13.61 -17.82 -38.41
CA ALA A 211 -13.52 -18.41 -39.75
C ALA A 211 -14.68 -17.86 -40.60
N PRO A 212 -14.45 -17.50 -41.88
CA PRO A 212 -15.55 -17.14 -42.76
C PRO A 212 -16.47 -18.35 -42.93
N ASN A 213 -17.78 -18.12 -42.82
CA ASN A 213 -18.80 -19.14 -43.07
C ASN A 213 -18.61 -19.72 -44.48
N PRO A 214 -18.74 -21.05 -44.65
CA PRO A 214 -18.77 -21.66 -45.97
C PRO A 214 -20.04 -21.24 -46.76
N PRO A 215 -20.01 -21.33 -48.10
CA PRO A 215 -21.02 -20.78 -49.01
C PRO A 215 -22.40 -21.43 -48.87
#